data_AF-G7YM91-F1
#
_entry.id   AF-G7YM91-F1
#
_cell.length_a   1.000
_cell.length_b   1.000
_cell.length_c   1.000
_cell.angle_alpha   90.00
_cell.angle_beta   90.00
_cell.angle_gamma   90.00
#
_symmetry.space_group_name_H-M   'P 1'
#
loop_
_entity.id
_entity.type
_entity.pdbx_description
1 polymer ?
#
loop_
_entity_poly.entity_id
_entity_poly.type
_entity_poly.pdbx_seq_one_letter_code
_entity_poly.pdbx_strand_id
1 'polypeptide(L)'
;AYSASSDSSALFDPSPPILWKILGRLDYSPALFNLGVWYQRRSQELIGGDTKARSSCLRKAELSYRRAVQADGHPTAAYNLACILIASNREEIKTKSRTYSVNDLMEIAANKR
;
A
#
# COMPACT_ATOMS: atom_id res chain seq x y z
N ALA A 1 -43.61 -20.14 -8.82
CA ALA A 1 -42.30 -20.20 -8.16
C ALA A 1 -41.34 -19.35 -8.97
N TYR A 2 -41.08 -18.11 -8.54
CA TYR A 2 -40.05 -17.28 -9.16
C TYR A 2 -38.70 -17.75 -8.59
N SER A 3 -37.97 -18.54 -9.36
CA SER A 3 -36.57 -18.83 -9.08
C SER A 3 -35.78 -17.55 -9.32
N ALA A 4 -35.50 -16.82 -8.24
CA ALA A 4 -34.48 -15.80 -8.25
C ALA A 4 -33.15 -16.50 -8.53
N SER A 5 -32.69 -16.39 -9.78
CA SER A 5 -31.33 -16.64 -10.18
C SER A 5 -30.42 -15.81 -9.29
N SER A 6 -29.71 -16.47 -8.37
CA SER A 6 -28.66 -15.88 -7.55
C SER A 6 -27.50 -15.48 -8.45
N ASP A 7 -27.63 -14.34 -9.12
CA ASP A 7 -26.53 -13.62 -9.74
C ASP A 7 -25.70 -12.98 -8.62
N SER A 8 -24.96 -13.81 -7.87
CA SER A 8 -24.10 -13.37 -6.77
C SER A 8 -22.61 -13.35 -7.13
N SER A 9 -22.28 -13.47 -8.43
CA SER A 9 -20.90 -13.62 -8.91
C SER A 9 -20.31 -12.36 -9.54
N ALA A 10 -21.02 -11.23 -9.53
CA ALA A 10 -20.38 -9.91 -9.56
C ALA A 10 -19.84 -9.62 -8.15
N LEU A 11 -18.88 -10.44 -7.71
CA LEU A 11 -18.07 -10.19 -6.53
C LEU A 11 -17.48 -8.79 -6.69
N PHE A 12 -18.05 -7.83 -5.97
CA PHE A 12 -17.49 -6.50 -5.79
C PHE A 12 -16.00 -6.70 -5.51
N ASP A 13 -15.12 -6.41 -6.46
CA ASP A 13 -13.70 -6.32 -6.13
C ASP A 13 -13.63 -5.18 -5.12
N PRO A 14 -13.35 -5.47 -3.84
CA PRO A 14 -13.45 -4.46 -2.81
C PRO A 14 -12.51 -3.33 -3.23
N SER A 15 -13.00 -2.10 -3.20
CA SER A 15 -12.17 -0.93 -3.47
C SER A 15 -11.82 -0.26 -2.15
N PRO A 16 -10.65 0.40 -2.04
CA PRO A 16 -10.35 1.14 -0.83
C PRO A 16 -11.37 2.27 -0.64
N PRO A 17 -11.72 2.63 0.61
CA PRO A 17 -12.61 3.74 0.93
C PRO A 17 -12.31 5.00 0.11
N ILE A 18 -13.36 5.59 -0.46
CA ILE A 18 -13.23 6.72 -1.40
C ILE A 18 -12.53 7.93 -0.77
N LEU A 19 -12.77 8.19 0.52
CA LEU A 19 -12.13 9.28 1.25
C LEU A 19 -10.62 9.13 1.32
N TRP A 20 -10.11 7.90 1.49
CA TRP A 20 -8.66 7.66 1.48
C TRP A 20 -8.07 7.93 0.09
N LYS A 21 -8.79 7.60 -0.98
CA LYS A 21 -8.37 7.91 -2.36
C LYS A 21 -8.33 9.41 -2.63
N ILE A 22 -9.31 10.17 -2.15
CA ILE A 22 -9.37 11.63 -2.30
C ILE A 22 -8.24 12.29 -1.51
N LEU A 23 -8.14 12.00 -0.22
CA LEU A 23 -7.10 12.58 0.64
C LEU A 23 -5.69 12.15 0.22
N GLY A 24 -5.52 10.93 -0.27
CA GLY A 24 -4.25 10.45 -0.82
C GLY A 24 -3.86 11.15 -2.14
N ARG A 25 -4.79 11.75 -2.89
CA ARG A 25 -4.43 12.62 -4.04
C ARG A 25 -3.87 13.97 -3.57
N LEU A 26 -4.18 14.38 -2.35
CA LEU A 26 -3.67 15.59 -1.70
C LEU A 26 -2.42 15.32 -0.85
N ASP A 27 -1.80 14.14 -1.02
CA ASP A 27 -0.64 13.67 -0.24
C ASP A 27 -0.84 13.66 1.28
N TYR A 28 -2.09 13.53 1.75
CA TYR A 28 -2.38 13.36 3.18
C TYR A 28 -1.83 12.01 3.68
N SER A 29 -0.75 12.04 4.44
CA SER A 29 0.04 10.86 4.79
C SER A 29 -0.74 9.75 5.51
N PRO A 30 -1.70 10.01 6.43
CA PRO A 30 -2.49 8.95 7.05
C PRO A 30 -3.41 8.23 6.07
N ALA A 31 -3.98 8.94 5.08
CA ALA A 31 -4.78 8.30 4.03
C ALA A 31 -3.90 7.45 3.10
N LEU A 32 -2.70 7.93 2.76
CA LEU A 32 -1.73 7.16 1.99
C LEU A 32 -1.26 5.89 2.73
N PHE A 33 -0.98 6.01 4.03
CA PHE A 33 -0.69 4.86 4.88
C PHE A 33 -1.84 3.84 4.86
N ASN A 34 -3.08 4.27 5.08
CA ASN A 34 -4.24 3.39 5.07
C ASN A 34 -4.47 2.74 3.69
N LEU A 35 -4.26 3.46 2.59
CA LEU A 35 -4.27 2.88 1.24
C LEU A 35 -3.20 1.80 1.10
N GLY A 36 -1.99 2.04 1.60
CA GLY A 36 -0.91 1.07 1.61
C GLY A 36 -1.29 -0.22 2.34
N VAL A 37 -1.83 -0.09 3.55
CA VAL A 37 -2.31 -1.23 4.36
C VAL A 37 -3.42 -1.99 3.64
N TRP A 38 -4.38 -1.26 3.06
CA TRP A 38 -5.48 -1.87 2.32
C TRP A 38 -4.98 -2.71 1.15
N TYR A 39 -4.07 -2.18 0.32
CA TYR A 39 -3.50 -2.92 -0.81
C TYR A 39 -2.64 -4.11 -0.36
N GLN A 40 -1.88 -3.95 0.73
CA GLN A 40 -1.06 -5.04 1.25
C GLN A 40 -1.91 -6.21 1.75
N ARG A 41 -2.99 -5.95 2.50
CA ARG A 41 -3.96 -6.97 2.92
C ARG A 41 -4.62 -7.64 1.72
N ARG A 42 -5.08 -6.85 0.74
CA ARG A 42 -5.67 -7.39 -0.49
C ARG A 42 -4.71 -8.33 -1.24
N SER A 43 -3.41 -8.03 -1.23
CA SER A 43 -2.40 -8.91 -1.85
C SER A 43 -2.23 -10.27 -1.13
N GLN A 44 -2.49 -10.31 0.18
CA GLN A 44 -2.40 -11.54 0.99
C GLN A 44 -3.62 -12.44 0.75
N GLU A 45 -4.80 -11.87 0.52
CA GLU A 45 -6.00 -12.61 0.14
C GLU A 45 -5.88 -13.28 -1.24
N LEU A 46 -4.96 -12.80 -2.08
CA LEU A 46 -4.69 -13.32 -3.41
C LEU A 46 -3.56 -14.38 -3.45
N ILE A 47 -3.08 -14.85 -2.29
CA ILE A 47 -2.10 -15.93 -2.22
C ILE A 47 -2.72 -17.22 -2.79
N GLY A 48 -2.01 -17.88 -3.72
CA GLY A 48 -2.50 -19.08 -4.41
C GLY A 48 -3.52 -18.81 -5.53
N GLY A 49 -3.86 -17.54 -5.78
CA GLY A 49 -4.77 -17.11 -6.85
C GLY A 49 -4.08 -16.29 -7.94
N ASP A 50 -4.71 -15.20 -8.38
CA ASP A 50 -4.22 -14.33 -9.45
C ASP A 50 -2.92 -13.59 -9.06
N THR A 51 -1.80 -14.07 -9.61
CA THR A 51 -0.47 -13.51 -9.38
C THR A 51 -0.29 -12.09 -9.93
N LYS A 52 -1.03 -11.72 -10.99
CA LYS A 52 -1.00 -10.38 -11.58
C LYS A 52 -1.74 -9.40 -10.69
N ALA A 53 -2.92 -9.76 -10.21
CA ALA A 53 -3.68 -8.95 -9.25
C ALA A 53 -2.91 -8.74 -7.95
N ARG A 54 -2.28 -9.81 -7.43
CA ARG A 54 -1.40 -9.74 -6.25
C ARG A 54 -0.24 -8.77 -6.47
N SER A 55 0.47 -8.90 -7.58
CA SER A 55 1.60 -8.03 -7.93
C SER A 55 1.16 -6.56 -8.07
N SER A 56 -0.02 -6.31 -8.65
CA SER A 56 -0.61 -4.98 -8.75
C SER A 56 -0.89 -4.37 -7.38
N CYS A 57 -1.44 -5.16 -6.45
CA CYS A 57 -1.67 -4.72 -5.07
C CYS A 57 -0.37 -4.38 -4.36
N LEU A 58 0.67 -5.22 -4.45
CA LEU A 58 1.97 -4.95 -3.85
C LEU A 58 2.60 -3.64 -4.37
N ARG A 59 2.55 -3.40 -5.69
CA ARG A 59 3.03 -2.14 -6.28
C ARG A 59 2.24 -0.92 -5.78
N LYS A 60 0.92 -1.04 -5.65
CA LYS A 60 0.08 0.04 -5.11
C LYS A 60 0.35 0.29 -3.62
N ALA A 61 0.63 -0.76 -2.85
CA ALA A 61 1.02 -0.64 -1.44
C ALA A 61 2.34 0.14 -1.31
N GLU A 62 3.38 -0.29 -2.03
CA GLU A 62 4.68 0.37 -2.08
C GLU A 62 4.57 1.83 -2.50
N LEU A 63 3.82 2.12 -3.57
CA LEU A 63 3.59 3.49 -4.03
C LEU A 63 2.94 4.36 -2.94
N SER A 64 1.96 3.81 -2.24
CA SER A 64 1.21 4.55 -1.21
C SER A 64 2.11 4.85 -0.01
N TYR A 65 2.86 3.87 0.49
CA TYR A 65 3.81 4.10 1.58
C TYR A 65 4.93 5.05 1.20
N ARG A 66 5.50 4.91 -0.01
CA ARG A 66 6.52 5.84 -0.52
C ARG A 66 6.00 7.28 -0.53
N ARG A 67 4.79 7.50 -1.02
CA ARG A 67 4.20 8.85 -1.02
C ARG A 67 3.98 9.38 0.39
N ALA A 68 3.55 8.53 1.34
CA ALA A 68 3.39 8.95 2.73
C ALA A 68 4.74 9.39 3.34
N VAL A 69 5.82 8.64 3.09
CA VAL A 69 7.17 9.01 3.53
C VAL A 69 7.63 10.32 2.88
N GLN A 70 7.32 10.54 1.60
CA GLN A 70 7.70 11.77 0.89
C GLN A 70 6.91 13.01 1.36
N ALA A 71 5.67 12.83 1.83
CA ALA A 71 4.82 13.93 2.26
C ALA A 71 5.34 14.58 3.55
N ASP A 72 5.65 13.77 4.57
CA ASP A 72 6.00 14.27 5.90
C ASP A 72 6.93 13.34 6.70
N GLY A 73 7.46 12.27 6.07
CA GLY A 73 8.25 11.27 6.80
C GLY A 73 7.38 10.36 7.66
N HIS A 74 6.17 10.02 7.23
CA HIS A 74 5.23 9.20 8.00
C HIS A 74 5.87 7.90 8.56
N PRO A 75 6.00 7.76 9.90
CA PRO A 75 6.88 6.77 10.52
C PRO A 75 6.41 5.33 10.27
N THR A 76 5.12 5.05 10.42
CA THR A 76 4.58 3.70 10.21
C THR A 76 4.62 3.26 8.73
N ALA A 77 4.53 4.21 7.81
CA ALA A 77 4.66 3.96 6.38
C ALA A 77 6.11 3.71 6.00
N ALA A 78 7.07 4.42 6.63
CA ALA A 78 8.49 4.17 6.46
C ALA A 78 8.85 2.74 6.90
N TYR A 79 8.36 2.31 8.08
CA TYR A 79 8.51 0.92 8.54
C TYR A 79 7.96 -0.09 7.53
N ASN A 80 6.70 0.07 7.10
CA ASN A 80 6.07 -0.86 6.16
C ASN A 80 6.76 -0.87 4.79
N LEU A 81 7.25 0.28 4.32
CA LEU A 81 8.02 0.38 3.08
C LEU A 81 9.34 -0.38 3.21
N ALA A 82 10.06 -0.22 4.32
CA ALA A 82 11.29 -0.96 4.58
C ALA A 82 11.05 -2.47 4.60
N CYS A 83 9.97 -2.94 5.24
CA CYS A 83 9.56 -4.34 5.21
C CYS A 83 9.30 -4.85 3.78
N ILE A 84 8.66 -4.05 2.91
CA ILE A 84 8.46 -4.41 1.50
C ILE A 84 9.80 -4.54 0.76
N LEU A 85 10.74 -3.62 1.00
CA LEU A 85 12.06 -3.68 0.37
C LEU A 85 12.81 -4.95 0.78
N ILE A 86 12.87 -5.25 2.09
CA ILE A 86 13.50 -6.45 2.64
C ILE A 86 12.86 -7.72 2.06
N ALA A 87 11.52 -7.82 2.08
CA ALA A 87 10.81 -8.97 1.53
C ALA A 87 11.01 -9.16 0.02
N SER A 88 11.38 -8.09 -0.69
CA SER A 88 11.68 -8.10 -2.13
C SER A 88 13.18 -8.20 -2.43
N ASN A 89 14.02 -8.44 -1.42
CA ASN A 89 15.48 -8.44 -1.53
C ASN A 89 16.04 -7.15 -2.18
N ARG A 90 15.49 -5.99 -1.79
CA ARG A 90 15.94 -4.65 -2.19
C ARG A 90 16.44 -3.90 -0.97
N GLU A 91 17.50 -3.11 -1.16
CA GLU A 91 18.12 -2.31 -0.10
C GLU A 91 17.69 -0.83 -0.14
N GLU A 92 17.20 -0.36 -1.28
CA GLU A 92 16.83 1.03 -1.48
C GLU A 92 15.66 1.21 -2.46
N ILE A 93 15.05 2.38 -2.41
CA ILE A 93 14.06 2.84 -3.38
C ILE A 93 14.37 4.25 -3.86
N LYS A 94 14.46 4.42 -5.18
CA LYS A 94 14.67 5.72 -5.82
C LYS A 94 13.34 6.44 -6.02
N THR A 95 13.33 7.71 -5.68
CA THR A 95 12.23 8.63 -5.98
C THR A 95 12.73 9.74 -6.89
N LYS A 96 11.84 10.63 -7.33
CA LYS A 96 12.25 11.78 -8.15
C LYS A 96 13.19 12.75 -7.41
N SER A 97 13.06 12.83 -6.08
CA SER A 97 13.76 13.83 -5.25
C SER A 97 14.91 13.26 -4.42
N ARG A 98 14.82 11.98 -4.03
CA ARG A 98 15.77 11.32 -3.12
C ARG A 98 15.73 9.80 -3.27
N THR A 99 16.83 9.14 -2.93
CA THR A 99 16.88 7.69 -2.65
C THR A 99 16.70 7.44 -1.16
N TYR A 100 15.83 6.50 -0.79
CA TYR A 100 15.69 6.03 0.59
C TYR A 100 16.27 4.63 0.69
N SER A 101 17.27 4.45 1.55
CA SER A 101 17.76 3.12 1.95
C SER A 101 16.81 2.49 2.97
N VAL A 102 16.90 1.17 3.19
CA VAL A 102 16.21 0.50 4.30
C VAL A 102 16.57 1.14 5.64
N ASN A 103 17.84 1.52 5.85
CA ASN A 103 18.28 2.19 7.07
C ASN A 103 17.63 3.57 7.23
N ASP A 104 17.61 4.39 6.18
CA ASP A 104 16.94 5.70 6.19
C ASP A 104 15.46 5.56 6.60
N LEU A 105 14.78 4.54 6.07
CA LEU A 105 13.38 4.29 6.37
C LEU A 105 13.19 3.82 7.82
N MET A 106 14.08 2.99 8.34
CA MET A 106 14.03 2.56 9.74
C MET A 106 14.36 3.71 10.71
N GLU A 107 15.26 4.61 10.34
CA GLU A 107 15.52 5.84 11.10
C GLU A 107 14.29 6.75 11.14
N ILE A 108 13.61 6.95 10.00
CA ILE A 108 12.35 7.68 9.94
C ILE A 108 11.28 7.00 10.82
N ALA A 109 11.18 5.68 10.75
CA ALA A 109 10.21 4.91 11.54
C ALA A 109 10.44 5.01 13.06
N ALA A 110 11.70 5.09 13.47
CA ALA A 110 12.07 5.22 14.88
C ALA A 110 11.89 6.65 15.43
N ASN A 111 11.85 7.65 14.54
CA ASN A 111 11.81 9.04 14.95
C ASN A 111 10.37 9.46 15.31
N LYS A 112 10.09 9.51 16.61
CA LYS A 112 8.85 10.08 17.17
C LYS A 112 8.95 11.61 17.16
N ARG A 113 8.71 12.24 16.02
CA ARG A 113 8.42 13.67 15.99
C ARG A 113 6.95 13.93 16.28
#